data_AF-W6KIY9-F1
#
_entry.id   AF-W6KIY9-F1
#
_cell.length_a   1.000
_cell.length_b   1.000
_cell.length_c   1.000
_cell.angle_alpha   90.00
_cell.angle_beta   90.00
_cell.angle_gamma   90.00
#
_symmetry.space_group_name_H-M   'P 1'
#
loop_
_entity.id
_entity.type
_entity.pdbx_description
1 polymer ?
#
loop_
_entity_poly.entity_id
_entity_poly.type
_entity_poly.pdbx_seq_one_letter_code
_entity_poly.pdbx_strand_id
1 'polypeptide(L)'
;MRNLSVARLLCRNEARFHATYGIAPLTHRQMQERFGNNSKQLRDQLTLLKLTEQQMSKWRLNKWNFRVPLIIDGDKKDKIMLQLDVLKSCCIEQMKQNNAVEEDIQFVSSVTGISPNLVLQKNRAWLQEEAAKLRWMGEINKSKDLRDAFLRLEVYGSPDYRLLERLCCVYGLGMLGTFEEAFSNLITEKNGTGELYVDEGNPFTELLQYIMTRFPHFDVIYDFLGFNPTNGYRASLSRFLSDLLQEKYLNEQNMASGRILFHNPNRKEILFDFGDSKNTIGFNDSMFGLPDFLYIKNMDFFLIIIASNNHWLRNRQVPHKKQLEGIARRGSFVFGIPMDKVRIKNILLPPDYLDNASLLRLINAVVELPMEKQKKLIPWLSLYDKKLDPNDVDYSELSTTVNEEEWLTL
;
A
#
# COMPACT_ATOMS: atom_id res chain seq x y z
N MET A 1 15.01 2.56 -68.26
CA MET A 1 15.58 2.14 -66.97
C MET A 1 14.87 2.91 -65.87
N ARG A 2 14.05 2.24 -65.06
CA ARG A 2 13.32 2.84 -63.94
C ARG A 2 14.28 2.92 -62.73
N ASN A 3 14.56 4.13 -62.25
CA ASN A 3 15.31 4.34 -61.03
C ASN A 3 14.45 3.89 -59.84
N LEU A 4 14.80 2.75 -59.26
CA LEU A 4 14.33 2.31 -57.95
C LEU A 4 14.96 3.24 -56.91
N SER A 5 14.20 4.26 -56.48
CA SER A 5 14.52 5.01 -55.27
C SER A 5 14.27 4.09 -54.07
N VAL A 6 15.35 3.53 -53.52
CA VAL A 6 15.33 2.92 -52.20
C VAL A 6 15.07 4.06 -51.21
N ALA A 7 13.82 4.17 -50.75
CA ALA A 7 13.51 4.96 -49.58
C ALA A 7 14.33 4.38 -48.42
N ARG A 8 15.38 5.10 -48.01
CA ARG A 8 16.03 4.85 -46.73
C ARG A 8 14.99 5.11 -45.66
N LEU A 9 14.29 4.05 -45.23
CA LEU A 9 13.71 3.96 -43.91
C LEU A 9 14.85 4.24 -42.93
N LEU A 10 14.97 5.50 -42.53
CA LEU A 10 15.68 5.89 -41.32
C LEU A 10 14.96 5.16 -40.18
N CYS A 11 15.43 3.97 -39.83
CA CYS A 11 15.23 3.42 -38.51
C CYS A 11 15.80 4.45 -37.54
N ARG A 12 14.96 5.40 -37.09
CA ARG A 12 15.21 6.12 -35.86
C ARG A 12 15.42 5.03 -34.82
N ASN A 13 16.60 5.00 -34.22
CA ASN A 13 16.94 4.10 -33.13
C ASN A 13 15.75 4.03 -32.17
N GLU A 14 14.99 2.96 -32.27
CA GLU A 14 13.86 2.66 -31.40
C GLU A 14 14.45 2.61 -29.99
N ALA A 15 14.06 3.57 -29.15
CA ALA A 15 14.33 3.51 -27.74
C ALA A 15 13.77 2.17 -27.27
N ARG A 16 14.67 1.22 -26.98
CA ARG A 16 14.28 -0.06 -26.40
C ARG A 16 13.60 0.28 -25.08
N PHE A 17 12.44 -0.35 -24.83
CA PHE A 17 11.57 -0.32 -23.65
C PHE A 17 12.24 -0.51 -22.26
N HIS A 18 13.41 0.05 -21.98
CA HIS A 18 14.34 -0.28 -20.90
C HIS A 18 14.98 0.99 -20.35
N ALA A 19 15.68 0.88 -19.24
CA ALA A 19 16.44 1.99 -18.67
C ALA A 19 17.45 2.55 -19.70
N THR A 20 17.30 3.83 -20.05
CA THR A 20 18.19 4.56 -20.94
C THR A 20 19.06 5.56 -20.16
N TYR A 21 20.05 6.13 -20.83
CA TYR A 21 20.92 7.15 -20.26
C TYR A 21 20.10 8.37 -19.83
N GLY A 22 20.17 8.75 -18.55
CA GLY A 22 19.48 9.92 -18.00
C GLY A 22 18.12 9.65 -17.36
N ILE A 23 17.61 8.41 -17.36
CA ILE A 23 16.42 8.06 -16.57
C ILE A 23 16.81 7.93 -15.09
N ALA A 24 16.01 8.53 -14.20
CA ALA A 24 16.13 8.40 -12.76
C ALA A 24 14.79 7.98 -12.13
N PRO A 25 14.80 7.33 -10.96
CA PRO A 25 13.59 7.09 -10.20
C PRO A 25 12.88 8.41 -9.87
N LEU A 26 11.56 8.39 -9.91
CA LEU A 26 10.70 9.52 -9.67
C LEU A 26 10.28 9.56 -8.20
N THR A 27 10.31 10.75 -7.63
CA THR A 27 9.67 11.06 -6.34
C THR A 27 8.16 11.24 -6.51
N HIS A 28 7.40 11.16 -5.41
CA HIS A 28 5.95 11.40 -5.45
C HIS A 28 5.60 12.77 -6.08
N ARG A 29 6.37 13.81 -5.77
CA ARG A 29 6.20 15.14 -6.36
C ARG A 29 6.37 15.12 -7.88
N GLN A 30 7.39 14.44 -8.38
CA GLN A 30 7.62 14.31 -9.83
C GLN A 30 6.53 13.48 -10.51
N MET A 31 6.01 12.45 -9.82
CA MET A 31 4.84 11.69 -10.29
C MET A 31 3.61 12.60 -10.42
N GLN A 32 3.37 13.46 -9.44
CA GLN A 32 2.27 14.41 -9.46
C GLN A 32 2.43 15.46 -10.56
N GLU A 33 3.63 16.01 -10.76
CA GLU A 33 3.92 16.96 -11.84
C GLU A 33 3.75 16.32 -13.23
N ARG A 34 4.14 15.06 -13.40
CA ARG A 34 4.09 14.35 -14.68
C ARG A 34 2.69 13.80 -15.02
N PHE A 35 1.94 13.32 -14.02
CA PHE A 35 0.69 12.58 -14.23
C PHE A 35 -0.55 13.23 -13.58
N GLY A 36 -0.42 14.28 -12.76
CA GLY A 36 -1.53 14.93 -12.04
C GLY A 36 -2.40 15.88 -12.90
N ASN A 37 -2.78 15.47 -14.11
CA ASN A 37 -3.55 16.34 -15.01
C ASN A 37 -5.08 16.16 -14.85
N ASN A 38 -5.72 17.14 -14.21
CA ASN A 38 -7.16 17.13 -13.89
C ASN A 38 -8.10 17.32 -15.11
N SER A 39 -7.56 17.59 -16.30
CA SER A 39 -8.36 18.02 -17.46
C SER A 39 -8.86 16.88 -18.36
N LYS A 40 -8.42 15.63 -18.15
CA LYS A 40 -8.84 14.48 -18.96
C LYS A 40 -10.00 13.74 -18.31
N GLN A 41 -11.00 13.39 -19.11
CA GLN A 41 -12.02 12.43 -18.70
C GLN A 41 -11.37 11.06 -18.56
N LEU A 42 -11.14 10.65 -17.32
CA LEU A 42 -10.47 9.39 -17.00
C LEU A 42 -11.45 8.23 -17.16
N ARG A 43 -10.97 7.14 -17.78
CA ARG A 43 -11.68 5.86 -17.82
C ARG A 43 -11.86 5.30 -16.39
N ASP A 44 -12.81 4.38 -16.26
CA ASP A 44 -13.10 3.69 -15.01
C ASP A 44 -11.85 2.98 -14.44
N GLN A 45 -11.66 3.09 -13.13
CA GLN A 45 -10.49 2.61 -12.38
C GLN A 45 -10.28 1.11 -12.55
N LEU A 46 -11.33 0.32 -12.38
CA LEU A 46 -11.25 -1.14 -12.42
C LEU A 46 -10.98 -1.63 -13.84
N THR A 47 -11.58 -0.95 -14.82
CA THR A 47 -11.33 -1.21 -16.24
C THR A 47 -9.86 -0.96 -16.59
N LEU A 48 -9.31 0.20 -16.21
CA LEU A 48 -7.90 0.53 -16.45
C LEU A 48 -6.96 -0.46 -15.75
N LEU A 49 -7.21 -0.75 -14.47
CA LEU A 49 -6.41 -1.70 -13.69
C LEU A 49 -6.40 -3.09 -14.34
N LYS A 50 -7.57 -3.59 -14.75
CA LYS A 50 -7.68 -4.88 -15.43
C LYS A 50 -6.90 -4.91 -16.74
N LEU A 51 -6.99 -3.87 -17.57
CA LEU A 51 -6.24 -3.77 -18.82
C LEU A 51 -4.72 -3.75 -18.58
N THR A 52 -4.26 -2.96 -17.61
CA THR A 52 -2.85 -2.90 -17.22
C THR A 52 -2.36 -4.27 -16.73
N GLU A 53 -3.10 -4.95 -15.86
CA GLU A 53 -2.74 -6.28 -15.35
C GLU A 53 -2.74 -7.36 -16.42
N GLN A 54 -3.72 -7.34 -17.35
CA GLN A 54 -3.75 -8.25 -18.50
C GLN A 54 -2.57 -8.06 -19.44
N GLN A 55 -2.07 -6.85 -19.55
CA GLN A 55 -0.87 -6.58 -20.34
C GLN A 55 0.39 -7.06 -19.63
N MET A 56 0.48 -6.84 -18.31
CA MET A 56 1.58 -7.36 -17.49
C MET A 56 1.60 -8.90 -17.50
N SER A 57 0.45 -9.57 -17.44
CA SER A 57 0.39 -11.04 -17.38
C SER A 57 0.95 -11.72 -18.63
N LYS A 58 0.99 -11.01 -19.76
CA LYS A 58 1.60 -11.48 -21.02
C LYS A 58 3.12 -11.32 -21.04
N TRP A 59 3.71 -10.65 -20.05
CA TRP A 59 5.15 -10.44 -20.00
C TRP A 59 5.89 -11.71 -19.60
N ARG A 60 7.01 -11.97 -20.27
CA ARG A 60 8.00 -12.97 -19.85
C ARG A 60 8.93 -12.35 -18.80
N LEU A 61 9.64 -13.21 -18.06
CA LEU A 61 10.58 -12.79 -17.01
C LEU A 61 11.66 -11.81 -17.50
N ASN A 62 12.05 -11.89 -18.78
CA ASN A 62 13.03 -10.99 -19.37
C ASN A 62 12.56 -9.52 -19.48
N LYS A 63 11.25 -9.26 -19.47
CA LYS A 63 10.70 -7.89 -19.49
C LYS A 63 10.98 -7.11 -18.20
N TRP A 64 11.35 -7.80 -17.13
CA TRP A 64 11.75 -7.20 -15.86
C TRP A 64 13.23 -6.81 -15.84
N ASN A 65 14.01 -7.28 -16.81
CA ASN A 65 15.44 -6.98 -16.90
C ASN A 65 15.67 -5.56 -17.46
N PHE A 66 16.81 -4.96 -17.11
CA PHE A 66 17.22 -3.61 -17.53
C PHE A 66 16.17 -2.52 -17.20
N ARG A 67 15.59 -2.60 -16.00
CA ARG A 67 14.64 -1.61 -15.46
C ARG A 67 15.27 -0.69 -14.42
N VAL A 68 16.46 -1.04 -13.95
CA VAL A 68 17.24 -0.23 -13.01
C VAL A 68 18.15 0.71 -13.81
N PRO A 69 18.16 2.02 -13.53
CA PRO A 69 19.02 2.96 -14.24
C PRO A 69 20.51 2.67 -14.07
N LEU A 70 21.27 2.97 -15.13
CA LEU A 70 22.68 2.57 -15.24
C LEU A 70 23.64 3.46 -14.43
N ILE A 71 23.32 4.74 -14.24
CA ILE A 71 24.20 5.75 -13.65
C ILE A 71 23.63 6.18 -12.30
N ILE A 72 23.69 5.25 -11.35
CA ILE A 72 23.28 5.45 -9.97
C ILE A 72 24.37 4.85 -9.07
N ASP A 73 24.58 5.48 -7.93
CA ASP A 73 25.47 4.99 -6.87
C ASP A 73 25.10 3.56 -6.42
N GLY A 74 26.09 2.79 -5.95
CA GLY A 74 25.94 1.36 -5.61
C GLY A 74 24.80 1.10 -4.64
N ASP A 75 24.80 1.78 -3.49
CA ASP A 75 23.78 1.61 -2.46
C ASP A 75 22.37 1.96 -2.94
N LYS A 76 22.26 3.03 -3.75
CA LYS A 76 20.97 3.45 -4.32
C LYS A 76 20.49 2.45 -5.37
N LYS A 77 21.40 1.86 -6.13
CA LYS A 77 21.09 0.83 -7.13
C LYS A 77 20.55 -0.42 -6.44
N ASP A 78 21.18 -0.88 -5.36
CA ASP A 78 20.73 -2.06 -4.60
C ASP A 78 19.35 -1.83 -3.98
N LYS A 79 19.11 -0.64 -3.45
CA LYS A 79 17.80 -0.19 -2.97
C LYS A 79 16.71 -0.25 -4.03
N ILE A 80 17.00 0.23 -5.24
CA ILE A 80 16.07 0.18 -6.38
C ILE A 80 15.86 -1.26 -6.85
N MET A 81 16.91 -2.10 -6.85
CA MET A 81 16.80 -3.52 -7.18
C MET A 81 15.88 -4.25 -6.21
N LEU A 82 16.04 -4.02 -4.90
CA LEU A 82 15.17 -4.60 -3.88
C LEU A 82 13.71 -4.17 -4.08
N GLN A 83 13.47 -2.89 -4.36
CA GLN A 83 12.12 -2.38 -4.64
C GLN A 83 11.52 -3.04 -5.91
N LEU A 84 12.32 -3.19 -6.97
CA LEU A 84 11.92 -3.88 -8.20
C LEU A 84 11.56 -5.35 -7.93
N ASP A 85 12.34 -6.05 -7.11
CA ASP A 85 12.10 -7.45 -6.77
C ASP A 85 10.82 -7.63 -5.93
N VAL A 86 10.55 -6.73 -4.98
CA VAL A 86 9.29 -6.69 -4.23
C VAL A 86 8.11 -6.48 -5.19
N LEU A 87 8.18 -5.47 -6.06
CA LEU A 87 7.12 -5.16 -7.03
C LEU A 87 6.88 -6.32 -7.99
N LYS A 88 7.97 -6.91 -8.52
CA LYS A 88 7.91 -8.06 -9.42
C LYS A 88 7.25 -9.26 -8.75
N SER A 89 7.61 -9.57 -7.50
CA SER A 89 7.03 -10.70 -6.75
C SER A 89 5.54 -10.50 -6.55
N CYS A 90 5.11 -9.30 -6.12
CA CYS A 90 3.70 -8.95 -5.98
C CYS A 90 2.93 -9.06 -7.30
N CYS A 91 3.48 -8.55 -8.40
CA CYS A 91 2.86 -8.65 -9.72
C CYS A 91 2.71 -10.11 -10.18
N ILE A 92 3.72 -10.95 -9.97
CA ILE A 92 3.66 -12.38 -10.33
C ILE A 92 2.63 -13.12 -9.48
N GLU A 93 2.55 -12.85 -8.18
CA GLU A 93 1.52 -13.43 -7.31
C GLU A 93 0.12 -13.01 -7.75
N GLN A 94 -0.09 -11.74 -8.06
CA GLN A 94 -1.36 -11.24 -8.57
C GLN A 94 -1.74 -11.91 -9.90
N MET A 95 -0.77 -12.14 -10.80
CA MET A 95 -1.01 -12.87 -12.05
C MET A 95 -1.49 -14.30 -11.79
N LYS A 96 -0.82 -15.03 -10.89
CA LYS A 96 -1.22 -16.39 -10.51
C LYS A 96 -2.63 -16.41 -9.92
N GLN A 97 -2.93 -15.43 -9.06
CA GLN A 97 -4.25 -15.31 -8.46
C GLN A 97 -5.33 -15.00 -9.51
N ASN A 98 -5.08 -14.05 -10.42
CA ASN A 98 -6.01 -13.71 -11.50
C ASN A 98 -6.29 -14.93 -12.40
N ASN A 99 -5.26 -15.72 -12.73
CA ASN A 99 -5.42 -16.94 -13.50
C ASN A 99 -6.28 -17.97 -12.76
N ALA A 100 -6.03 -18.20 -11.47
CA ALA A 100 -6.82 -19.12 -10.66
C ALA A 100 -8.30 -18.68 -10.56
N VAL A 101 -8.56 -17.38 -10.43
CA VAL A 101 -9.91 -16.81 -10.45
C VAL A 101 -10.58 -17.01 -11.80
N GLU A 102 -9.86 -16.79 -12.91
CA GLU A 102 -10.39 -17.01 -14.26
C GLU A 102 -10.67 -18.50 -14.52
N GLU A 103 -9.80 -19.40 -14.08
CA GLU A 103 -10.01 -20.85 -14.13
C GLU A 103 -11.25 -21.27 -13.34
N ASP A 104 -11.43 -20.77 -12.11
CA ASP A 104 -12.61 -21.06 -11.29
C ASP A 104 -13.89 -20.49 -11.96
N ILE A 105 -13.85 -19.30 -12.56
CA ILE A 105 -14.99 -18.71 -13.30
C ILE A 105 -15.35 -19.58 -14.51
N GLN A 106 -14.37 -20.00 -15.30
CA GLN A 106 -14.59 -20.85 -16.47
C GLN A 106 -15.12 -22.23 -16.05
N PHE A 107 -14.60 -22.78 -14.95
CA PHE A 107 -15.09 -24.04 -14.40
C PHE A 107 -16.56 -23.93 -13.99
N VAL A 108 -16.93 -22.94 -13.17
CA VAL A 108 -18.33 -22.72 -12.76
C VAL A 108 -19.23 -22.50 -13.97
N SER A 109 -18.79 -21.71 -14.94
CA SER A 109 -19.52 -21.45 -16.19
C SER A 109 -19.76 -22.73 -17.00
N SER A 110 -18.72 -23.56 -17.17
CA SER A 110 -18.82 -24.82 -17.95
C SER A 110 -19.71 -25.86 -17.29
N VAL A 111 -19.69 -25.96 -15.96
CA VAL A 111 -20.47 -26.94 -15.19
C VAL A 111 -21.94 -26.56 -15.11
N THR A 112 -22.24 -25.27 -14.95
CA THR A 112 -23.63 -24.79 -14.74
C THR A 112 -24.28 -24.22 -16.00
N GLY A 113 -23.52 -24.03 -17.08
CA GLY A 113 -24.00 -23.47 -18.35
C GLY A 113 -24.27 -21.96 -18.31
N ILE A 114 -23.94 -21.27 -17.22
CA ILE A 114 -24.10 -19.81 -17.14
C ILE A 114 -22.98 -19.09 -17.86
N SER A 115 -23.24 -17.87 -18.32
CA SER A 115 -22.19 -17.02 -18.89
C SER A 115 -21.12 -16.68 -17.83
N PRO A 116 -19.81 -16.69 -18.18
CA PRO A 116 -18.71 -16.33 -17.27
C PRO A 116 -18.92 -14.97 -16.58
N ASN A 117 -19.48 -14.01 -17.30
CA ASN A 117 -19.72 -12.64 -16.80
C ASN A 117 -20.78 -12.59 -15.68
N LEU A 118 -21.65 -13.59 -15.58
CA LEU A 118 -22.73 -13.64 -14.59
C LEU A 118 -22.36 -14.45 -13.35
N VAL A 119 -21.23 -15.18 -13.36
CA VAL A 119 -20.80 -16.04 -12.25
C VAL A 119 -20.65 -15.24 -10.95
N LEU A 120 -19.97 -14.10 -11.02
CA LEU A 120 -19.68 -13.24 -9.86
C LEU A 120 -20.91 -12.53 -9.28
N GLN A 121 -22.05 -12.54 -10.00
CA GLN A 121 -23.32 -11.94 -9.55
C GLN A 121 -24.21 -12.94 -8.81
N LYS A 122 -23.84 -14.22 -8.77
CA LYS A 122 -24.65 -15.26 -8.15
C LYS A 122 -24.46 -15.30 -6.63
N ASN A 123 -25.46 -15.83 -5.94
CA ASN A 123 -25.48 -15.94 -4.49
C ASN A 123 -25.37 -17.40 -4.02
N ARG A 124 -25.21 -17.59 -2.71
CA ARG A 124 -25.11 -18.93 -2.10
C ARG A 124 -26.38 -19.78 -2.27
N ALA A 125 -27.56 -19.17 -2.41
CA ALA A 125 -28.80 -19.90 -2.65
C ALA A 125 -28.79 -20.55 -4.05
N TRP A 126 -28.39 -19.80 -5.07
CA TRP A 126 -28.18 -20.33 -6.42
C TRP A 126 -27.15 -21.47 -6.42
N LEU A 127 -26.04 -21.33 -5.68
CA LEU A 127 -25.07 -22.42 -5.54
C LEU A 127 -25.69 -23.68 -4.95
N GLN A 128 -26.55 -23.55 -3.92
CA GLN A 128 -27.21 -24.70 -3.29
C GLN A 128 -28.11 -25.43 -4.28
N GLU A 129 -28.85 -24.71 -5.11
CA GLU A 129 -29.71 -25.27 -6.15
C GLU A 129 -28.89 -26.03 -7.21
N GLU A 130 -27.85 -25.40 -7.76
CA GLU A 130 -27.00 -26.03 -8.79
C GLU A 130 -26.20 -27.21 -8.25
N ALA A 131 -25.66 -27.10 -7.03
CA ALA A 131 -24.97 -28.21 -6.38
C ALA A 131 -25.91 -29.39 -6.09
N ALA A 132 -27.19 -29.12 -5.73
CA ALA A 132 -28.20 -30.15 -5.53
C ALA A 132 -28.59 -30.84 -6.85
N LYS A 133 -28.74 -30.08 -7.95
CA LYS A 133 -28.97 -30.65 -9.30
C LYS A 133 -27.86 -31.61 -9.68
N LEU A 134 -26.59 -31.22 -9.53
CA LEU A 134 -25.45 -32.09 -9.85
C LEU A 134 -25.43 -33.36 -9.00
N ARG A 135 -25.76 -33.27 -7.70
CA ARG A 135 -25.89 -34.46 -6.83
C ARG A 135 -27.03 -35.36 -7.24
N TRP A 136 -28.18 -34.78 -7.60
CA TRP A 136 -29.34 -35.52 -8.08
C TRP A 136 -29.02 -36.31 -9.36
N MET A 137 -28.18 -35.74 -10.23
CA MET A 137 -27.68 -36.40 -11.43
C MET A 137 -26.57 -37.43 -11.16
N GLY A 138 -26.17 -37.64 -9.90
CA GLY A 138 -25.11 -38.58 -9.51
C GLY A 138 -23.68 -38.04 -9.66
N GLU A 139 -23.50 -36.78 -10.06
CA GLU A 139 -22.20 -36.15 -10.29
C GLU A 139 -21.62 -35.52 -9.01
N ILE A 140 -21.39 -36.35 -7.99
CA ILE A 140 -21.00 -35.91 -6.64
C ILE A 140 -19.67 -35.13 -6.63
N ASN A 141 -18.67 -35.57 -7.41
CA ASN A 141 -17.37 -34.90 -7.47
C ASN A 141 -17.50 -33.49 -8.07
N LYS A 142 -18.20 -33.35 -9.19
CA LYS A 142 -18.45 -32.03 -9.80
C LYS A 142 -19.24 -31.10 -8.87
N SER A 143 -20.20 -31.63 -8.12
CA SER A 143 -20.92 -30.85 -7.11
C SER A 143 -20.00 -30.33 -6.00
N LYS A 144 -19.05 -31.15 -5.53
CA LYS A 144 -18.05 -30.73 -4.54
C LYS A 144 -17.11 -29.68 -5.13
N ASP A 145 -16.56 -29.93 -6.32
CA ASP A 145 -15.64 -29.01 -6.98
C ASP A 145 -16.32 -27.67 -7.30
N LEU A 146 -17.60 -27.69 -7.71
CA LEU A 146 -18.41 -26.47 -7.92
C LEU A 146 -18.52 -25.66 -6.63
N ARG A 147 -18.80 -26.32 -5.51
CA ARG A 147 -18.88 -25.66 -4.20
C ARG A 147 -17.53 -25.06 -3.82
N ASP A 148 -16.45 -25.81 -3.95
CA ASP A 148 -15.13 -25.36 -3.55
C ASP A 148 -14.64 -24.19 -4.42
N ALA A 149 -14.86 -24.23 -5.74
CA ALA A 149 -14.56 -23.14 -6.66
C ALA A 149 -15.39 -21.90 -6.35
N PHE A 150 -16.70 -22.04 -6.14
CA PHE A 150 -17.57 -20.90 -5.82
C PHE A 150 -17.20 -20.24 -4.49
N LEU A 151 -16.86 -21.03 -3.46
CA LEU A 151 -16.43 -20.48 -2.16
C LEU A 151 -15.10 -19.73 -2.27
N ARG A 152 -14.16 -20.18 -3.11
CA ARG A 152 -12.93 -19.40 -3.40
C ARG A 152 -13.24 -18.11 -4.15
N LEU A 153 -14.13 -18.15 -5.14
CA LEU A 153 -14.55 -16.96 -5.89
C LEU A 153 -15.26 -15.92 -5.01
N GLU A 154 -16.00 -16.35 -4.00
CA GLU A 154 -16.62 -15.41 -3.05
C GLU A 154 -15.58 -14.59 -2.26
N VAL A 155 -14.42 -15.18 -1.98
CA VAL A 155 -13.32 -14.51 -1.26
C VAL A 155 -12.44 -13.71 -2.21
N TYR A 156 -12.03 -14.30 -3.34
CA TYR A 156 -10.99 -13.77 -4.21
C TYR A 156 -11.49 -13.13 -5.51
N GLY A 157 -12.74 -13.40 -5.89
CA GLY A 157 -13.31 -13.02 -7.19
C GLY A 157 -13.84 -11.59 -7.25
N SER A 158 -13.85 -10.86 -6.13
CA SER A 158 -14.22 -9.44 -6.13
C SER A 158 -13.24 -8.64 -7.01
N PRO A 159 -13.73 -7.79 -7.93
CA PRO A 159 -12.87 -6.88 -8.71
C PRO A 159 -12.01 -5.97 -7.84
N ASP A 160 -12.48 -5.66 -6.63
CA ASP A 160 -11.81 -4.81 -5.64
C ASP A 160 -10.90 -5.58 -4.68
N TYR A 161 -10.77 -6.90 -4.84
CA TYR A 161 -9.88 -7.69 -4.00
C TYR A 161 -8.44 -7.15 -4.10
N ARG A 162 -7.86 -6.80 -2.94
CA ARG A 162 -6.51 -6.19 -2.80
C ARG A 162 -6.31 -4.95 -3.68
N LEU A 163 -7.35 -4.16 -3.90
CA LEU A 163 -7.33 -3.01 -4.81
C LEU A 163 -6.17 -2.04 -4.53
N LEU A 164 -5.97 -1.62 -3.28
CA LEU A 164 -4.90 -0.68 -2.94
C LEU A 164 -3.51 -1.25 -3.20
N GLU A 165 -3.26 -2.53 -2.87
CA GLU A 165 -1.96 -3.17 -3.13
C GLU A 165 -1.67 -3.27 -4.63
N ARG A 166 -2.68 -3.59 -5.44
CA ARG A 166 -2.58 -3.65 -6.91
C ARG A 166 -2.27 -2.27 -7.51
N LEU A 167 -2.94 -1.22 -7.04
CA LEU A 167 -2.63 0.16 -7.43
C LEU A 167 -1.24 0.59 -6.95
N CYS A 168 -0.81 0.18 -5.75
CA CYS A 168 0.55 0.43 -5.26
C CYS A 168 1.61 -0.26 -6.11
N CYS A 169 1.35 -1.46 -6.65
CA CYS A 169 2.24 -2.08 -7.63
C CYS A 169 2.39 -1.20 -8.87
N VAL A 170 1.28 -0.74 -9.46
CA VAL A 170 1.30 0.15 -10.63
C VAL A 170 2.03 1.46 -10.33
N TYR A 171 1.71 2.09 -9.20
CA TYR A 171 2.38 3.31 -8.75
C TYR A 171 3.88 3.11 -8.54
N GLY A 172 4.29 2.00 -7.93
CA GLY A 172 5.70 1.64 -7.74
C GLY A 172 6.44 1.45 -9.07
N LEU A 173 5.82 0.76 -10.04
CA LEU A 173 6.36 0.68 -11.40
C LEU A 173 6.49 2.06 -12.06
N GLY A 174 5.53 2.94 -11.81
CA GLY A 174 5.57 4.35 -12.25
C GLY A 174 6.72 5.12 -11.61
N MET A 175 6.94 4.96 -10.31
CA MET A 175 8.06 5.57 -9.57
C MET A 175 9.42 5.12 -10.09
N LEU A 176 9.56 3.89 -10.58
CA LEU A 176 10.81 3.45 -11.21
C LEU A 176 11.10 4.22 -12.53
N GLY A 177 10.09 4.80 -13.17
CA GLY A 177 10.23 5.66 -14.35
C GLY A 177 10.65 4.94 -15.64
N THR A 178 10.83 3.62 -15.61
CA THR A 178 11.38 2.81 -16.72
C THR A 178 10.36 1.88 -17.37
N PHE A 179 9.13 1.85 -16.87
CA PHE A 179 8.09 0.93 -17.33
C PHE A 179 7.06 1.54 -18.27
N GLU A 180 6.96 2.87 -18.36
CA GLU A 180 5.88 3.55 -19.09
C GLU A 180 5.74 3.07 -20.54
N GLU A 181 6.85 3.06 -21.28
CA GLU A 181 6.86 2.64 -22.69
C GLU A 181 6.56 1.14 -22.86
N ALA A 182 6.76 0.31 -21.82
CA ALA A 182 6.52 -1.13 -21.90
C ALA A 182 5.02 -1.48 -22.03
N PHE A 183 4.14 -0.49 -21.84
CA PHE A 183 2.68 -0.64 -21.90
C PHE A 183 2.04 -0.10 -23.18
N SER A 184 2.80 0.39 -24.16
CA SER A 184 2.26 0.89 -25.42
C SER A 184 2.96 0.27 -26.63
N ASN A 185 2.50 0.63 -27.83
CA ASN A 185 3.08 0.20 -29.12
C ASN A 185 3.06 -1.34 -29.30
N LEU A 186 1.97 -1.97 -28.88
CA LEU A 186 1.78 -3.41 -29.07
C LEU A 186 1.16 -3.68 -30.44
N ILE A 187 1.67 -4.68 -31.15
CA ILE A 187 1.02 -5.19 -32.36
C ILE A 187 -0.10 -6.11 -31.91
N THR A 188 -1.34 -5.77 -32.28
CA THR A 188 -2.56 -6.49 -31.90
C THR A 188 -3.38 -6.83 -33.13
N GLU A 189 -4.15 -7.91 -33.03
CA GLU A 189 -5.07 -8.36 -34.07
C GLU A 189 -6.49 -7.89 -33.74
N LYS A 190 -7.20 -7.31 -34.72
CA LYS A 190 -8.62 -6.95 -34.53
C LYS A 190 -9.49 -8.20 -34.50
N ASN A 191 -10.24 -8.36 -33.41
CA ASN A 191 -11.26 -9.39 -33.28
C ASN A 191 -12.27 -9.31 -34.43
N GLY A 192 -12.42 -10.38 -35.19
CA GLY A 192 -13.41 -10.52 -36.27
C GLY A 192 -12.92 -10.22 -37.68
N THR A 193 -11.86 -9.41 -37.86
CA THR A 193 -11.27 -9.13 -39.18
C THR A 193 -9.89 -9.75 -39.38
N GLY A 194 -9.16 -10.05 -38.29
CA GLY A 194 -7.79 -10.56 -38.34
C GLY A 194 -6.76 -9.51 -38.78
N GLU A 195 -7.16 -8.24 -38.89
CA GLU A 195 -6.25 -7.15 -39.26
C GLU A 195 -5.27 -6.85 -38.13
N LEU A 196 -3.98 -6.82 -38.46
CA LEU A 196 -2.93 -6.37 -37.56
C LEU A 196 -2.85 -4.85 -37.53
N TYR A 197 -2.81 -4.28 -36.33
CA TYR A 197 -2.59 -2.85 -36.10
C TYR A 197 -1.67 -2.64 -34.91
N VAL A 198 -1.10 -1.44 -34.81
CA VAL A 198 -0.31 -1.01 -33.64
C VAL A 198 -1.25 -0.27 -32.69
N ASP A 199 -1.42 -0.81 -31.49
CA ASP A 199 -2.13 -0.14 -30.41
C ASP A 199 -1.20 0.87 -29.72
N GLU A 200 -1.48 2.15 -29.94
CA GLU A 200 -0.77 3.27 -29.32
C GLU A 200 -1.34 3.62 -27.94
N GLY A 201 -2.44 2.98 -27.51
CA GLY A 201 -3.03 3.17 -26.20
C GLY A 201 -2.06 2.79 -25.08
N ASN A 202 -2.10 3.54 -23.98
CA ASN A 202 -1.29 3.27 -22.79
C ASN A 202 -2.18 3.25 -21.53
N PRO A 203 -2.80 2.10 -21.20
CA PRO A 203 -3.66 2.00 -20.01
C PRO A 203 -2.89 2.23 -18.70
N PHE A 204 -1.58 1.96 -18.69
CA PHE A 204 -0.73 2.20 -17.53
C PHE A 204 -0.56 3.70 -17.22
N THR A 205 -0.25 4.51 -18.24
CA THR A 205 -0.14 5.97 -18.06
C THR A 205 -1.48 6.59 -17.65
N GLU A 206 -2.60 6.13 -18.23
CA GLU A 206 -3.93 6.59 -17.83
C GLU A 206 -4.28 6.22 -16.39
N LEU A 207 -3.90 5.01 -15.95
CA LEU A 207 -4.10 4.57 -14.57
C LEU A 207 -3.24 5.38 -13.59
N LEU A 208 -1.99 5.68 -13.92
CA LEU A 208 -1.14 6.57 -13.12
C LEU A 208 -1.74 7.98 -12.99
N GLN A 209 -2.30 8.51 -14.08
CA GLN A 209 -3.01 9.80 -14.05
C GLN A 209 -4.24 9.73 -13.13
N TYR A 210 -4.99 8.64 -13.18
CA TYR A 210 -6.11 8.42 -12.29
C TYR A 210 -5.67 8.39 -10.82
N ILE A 211 -4.64 7.62 -10.48
CA ILE A 211 -4.12 7.51 -9.12
C ILE A 211 -3.68 8.89 -8.60
N MET A 212 -2.87 9.63 -9.36
CA MET A 212 -2.34 10.94 -8.93
C MET A 212 -3.42 12.02 -8.83
N THR A 213 -4.48 11.94 -9.63
CA THR A 213 -5.60 12.90 -9.59
C THR A 213 -6.55 12.64 -8.43
N ARG A 214 -6.81 11.36 -8.11
CA ARG A 214 -7.82 10.96 -7.11
C ARG A 214 -7.24 10.71 -5.72
N PHE A 215 -5.97 10.34 -5.62
CA PHE A 215 -5.31 10.01 -4.36
C PHE A 215 -4.06 10.88 -4.16
N PRO A 216 -4.20 12.11 -3.63
CA PRO A 216 -3.08 13.02 -3.46
C PRO A 216 -2.04 12.54 -2.43
N HIS A 217 -2.40 11.62 -1.53
CA HIS A 217 -1.51 11.04 -0.51
C HIS A 217 -1.21 9.56 -0.80
N PHE A 218 -1.17 9.17 -2.07
CA PHE A 218 -1.00 7.76 -2.45
C PHE A 218 0.38 7.20 -2.06
N ASP A 219 1.38 8.06 -1.90
CA ASP A 219 2.70 7.69 -1.38
C ASP A 219 2.67 7.25 0.10
N VAL A 220 1.77 7.82 0.91
CA VAL A 220 1.54 7.34 2.29
C VAL A 220 0.99 5.91 2.28
N ILE A 221 0.02 5.63 1.40
CA ILE A 221 -0.57 4.29 1.25
C ILE A 221 0.50 3.30 0.78
N TYR A 222 1.33 3.71 -0.19
CA TYR A 222 2.44 2.91 -0.71
C TYR A 222 3.42 2.50 0.38
N ASP A 223 3.84 3.45 1.22
CA ASP A 223 4.73 3.20 2.34
C ASP A 223 4.05 2.33 3.42
N PHE A 224 2.80 2.60 3.77
CA PHE A 224 2.05 1.85 4.79
C PHE A 224 1.85 0.38 4.39
N LEU A 225 1.69 0.10 3.10
CA LEU A 225 1.60 -1.27 2.58
C LEU A 225 2.95 -1.99 2.51
N GLY A 226 4.06 -1.32 2.84
CA GLY A 226 5.40 -1.91 2.90
C GLY A 226 6.14 -1.93 1.57
N PHE A 227 5.70 -1.16 0.57
CA PHE A 227 6.38 -1.12 -0.74
C PHE A 227 7.66 -0.26 -0.75
N ASN A 228 8.00 0.39 0.36
CA ASN A 228 9.23 1.15 0.54
C ASN A 228 10.20 0.42 1.50
N PRO A 229 10.92 -0.60 1.01
CA PRO A 229 11.80 -1.41 1.85
C PRO A 229 13.04 -0.65 2.34
N THR A 230 13.27 0.58 1.85
CA THR A 230 14.52 1.31 2.05
C THR A 230 14.45 2.29 3.20
N ASN A 231 13.38 3.08 3.25
CA ASN A 231 13.15 4.07 4.29
C ASN A 231 12.03 3.64 5.24
N GLY A 232 11.30 2.58 4.91
CA GLY A 232 10.10 2.16 5.64
C GLY A 232 9.01 3.23 5.58
N TYR A 233 8.09 3.16 6.54
CA TYR A 233 6.91 4.03 6.56
C TYR A 233 6.94 5.16 7.59
N ARG A 234 8.01 5.29 8.39
CA ARG A 234 8.12 6.26 9.49
C ARG A 234 7.92 7.72 9.03
N ALA A 235 8.57 8.11 7.94
CA ALA A 235 8.46 9.48 7.42
C ALA A 235 7.03 9.77 6.92
N SER A 236 6.42 8.80 6.23
CA SER A 236 5.02 8.90 5.80
C SER A 236 4.04 8.89 6.97
N LEU A 237 4.33 8.16 8.06
CA LEU A 237 3.55 8.20 9.30
C LEU A 237 3.60 9.58 9.96
N SER A 238 4.80 10.17 10.06
CA SER A 238 5.01 11.52 10.60
C SER A 238 4.17 12.56 9.86
N ARG A 239 4.25 12.55 8.51
CA ARG A 239 3.45 13.43 7.65
C ARG A 239 1.95 13.16 7.79
N PHE A 240 1.54 11.88 7.73
CA PHE A 240 0.14 11.49 7.86
C PHE A 240 -0.49 11.98 9.16
N LEU A 241 0.19 11.79 10.30
CA LEU A 241 -0.30 12.27 11.60
C LEU A 241 -0.35 13.80 11.67
N SER A 242 0.66 14.47 11.12
CA SER A 242 0.73 15.93 11.11
C SER A 242 -0.39 16.53 10.27
N ASP A 243 -0.60 16.01 9.06
CA ASP A 243 -1.63 16.46 8.13
C ASP A 243 -3.03 16.24 8.74
N LEU A 244 -3.28 15.07 9.33
CA LEU A 244 -4.57 14.79 9.98
C LEU A 244 -4.87 15.71 11.16
N LEU A 245 -3.87 16.02 12.00
CA LEU A 245 -4.05 16.94 13.13
C LEU A 245 -4.28 18.37 12.64
N GLN A 246 -3.57 18.80 11.59
CA GLN A 246 -3.79 20.10 10.96
C GLN A 246 -5.20 20.21 10.37
N GLU A 247 -5.67 19.19 9.66
CA GLU A 247 -7.02 19.17 9.07
C GLU A 247 -8.12 19.09 10.14
N LYS A 248 -7.88 18.35 11.23
CA LYS A 248 -8.79 18.29 12.38
C LYS A 248 -9.03 19.68 13.00
N TYR A 249 -8.01 20.51 13.03
CA TYR A 249 -8.01 21.85 13.63
C TYR A 249 -7.77 22.97 12.62
N LEU A 250 -8.31 22.85 11.40
CA LEU A 250 -8.06 23.76 10.28
C LEU A 250 -8.29 25.25 10.60
N ASN A 251 -9.21 25.54 11.52
CA ASN A 251 -9.58 26.90 11.91
C ASN A 251 -8.87 27.42 13.17
N GLU A 252 -7.99 26.61 13.77
CA GLU A 252 -7.25 26.99 14.98
C GLU A 252 -5.79 27.35 14.64
N GLN A 253 -5.16 28.19 15.48
CA GLN A 253 -3.75 28.52 15.32
C GLN A 253 -2.89 27.34 15.76
N ASN A 254 -2.44 26.56 14.78
CA ASN A 254 -1.52 25.45 14.98
C ASN A 254 -0.08 25.90 14.66
N MET A 255 0.89 25.38 15.39
CA MET A 255 2.31 25.66 15.19
C MET A 255 3.07 24.37 14.88
N ALA A 256 4.06 24.45 14.00
CA ALA A 256 5.03 23.39 13.75
C ALA A 256 6.43 24.01 13.71
N SER A 257 7.40 23.38 14.37
CA SER A 257 8.77 23.89 14.42
C SER A 257 9.78 22.76 14.67
N GLY A 258 10.70 22.57 13.71
CA GLY A 258 11.75 21.55 13.81
C GLY A 258 11.16 20.16 14.01
N ARG A 259 11.39 19.58 15.21
CA ARG A 259 10.89 18.26 15.61
C ARG A 259 9.51 18.27 16.27
N ILE A 260 8.96 19.45 16.57
CA ILE A 260 7.57 19.58 16.98
C ILE A 260 6.75 19.62 15.70
N LEU A 261 6.16 18.49 15.36
CA LEU A 261 5.42 18.27 14.12
C LEU A 261 4.06 18.96 14.13
N PHE A 262 3.43 19.01 15.31
CA PHE A 262 2.16 19.70 15.52
C PHE A 262 2.09 20.21 16.96
N HIS A 263 1.61 21.43 17.15
CA HIS A 263 1.28 21.99 18.44
C HIS A 263 0.03 22.84 18.34
N ASN A 264 -0.97 22.53 19.16
CA ASN A 264 -2.12 23.38 19.38
C ASN A 264 -2.16 23.81 20.86
N PRO A 265 -1.87 25.08 21.16
CA PRO A 265 -1.81 25.57 22.54
C PRO A 265 -3.19 25.58 23.21
N ASN A 266 -4.25 25.87 22.46
CA ASN A 266 -5.63 25.95 23.00
C ASN A 266 -6.14 24.58 23.46
N ARG A 267 -5.71 23.52 22.78
CA ARG A 267 -6.09 22.12 23.06
C ARG A 267 -5.07 21.36 23.89
N LYS A 268 -3.93 21.98 24.23
CA LYS A 268 -2.79 21.32 24.86
C LYS A 268 -2.43 20.01 24.14
N GLU A 269 -2.40 20.09 22.81
CA GLU A 269 -2.03 18.96 21.95
C GLU A 269 -0.67 19.19 21.32
N ILE A 270 0.19 18.16 21.36
CA ILE A 270 1.55 18.19 20.82
C ILE A 270 1.86 16.86 20.17
N LEU A 271 2.38 16.89 18.94
CA LEU A 271 3.05 15.77 18.29
C LEU A 271 4.54 16.10 18.16
N PHE A 272 5.39 15.25 18.73
CA PHE A 272 6.83 15.41 18.74
C PHE A 272 7.54 14.22 18.08
N ASP A 273 8.43 14.50 17.13
CA ASP A 273 9.35 13.54 16.53
C ASP A 273 10.56 13.36 17.45
N PHE A 274 10.63 12.22 18.14
CA PHE A 274 11.72 11.93 19.07
C PHE A 274 12.99 11.53 18.31
N GLY A 275 12.87 10.55 17.41
CA GLY A 275 13.97 10.07 16.59
C GLY A 275 13.67 8.70 15.98
N ASP A 276 14.58 8.24 15.11
CA ASP A 276 14.44 6.96 14.43
C ASP A 276 14.86 5.81 15.36
N SER A 277 13.88 5.11 15.94
CA SER A 277 14.13 4.03 16.89
C SER A 277 14.81 2.82 16.22
N LYS A 278 14.45 2.54 14.96
CA LYS A 278 14.96 1.41 14.17
C LYS A 278 16.46 1.52 13.96
N ASN A 279 16.93 2.70 13.56
CA ASN A 279 18.36 2.93 13.36
C ASN A 279 19.09 3.09 14.70
N THR A 280 18.50 3.74 15.70
CA THR A 280 19.21 4.06 16.95
C THR A 280 19.47 2.86 17.85
N ILE A 281 18.55 1.89 17.91
CA ILE A 281 18.65 0.78 18.88
C ILE A 281 19.82 -0.18 18.59
N GLY A 282 20.18 -0.36 17.32
CA GLY A 282 21.27 -1.25 16.92
C GLY A 282 22.67 -0.69 17.21
N PHE A 283 22.81 0.63 17.36
CA PHE A 283 24.12 1.26 17.59
C PHE A 283 24.49 1.37 19.08
N ASN A 284 23.52 1.29 20.00
CA ASN A 284 23.74 1.48 21.43
C ASN A 284 23.12 0.35 22.27
N ASP A 285 23.97 -0.58 22.73
CA ASP A 285 23.54 -1.75 23.50
C ASP A 285 22.97 -1.46 24.90
N SER A 286 23.11 -0.23 25.40
CA SER A 286 22.67 0.17 26.73
C SER A 286 21.36 0.98 26.77
N MET A 287 20.78 1.31 25.61
CA MET A 287 19.55 2.12 25.53
C MET A 287 18.30 1.22 25.58
N PHE A 288 17.35 1.60 26.44
CA PHE A 288 16.03 0.97 26.63
C PHE A 288 14.93 2.02 26.48
N GLY A 289 13.80 1.66 25.88
CA GLY A 289 12.63 2.54 25.79
C GLY A 289 12.81 3.70 24.82
N LEU A 290 12.91 3.40 23.52
CA LEU A 290 13.13 4.39 22.45
C LEU A 290 11.86 4.56 21.61
N PRO A 291 10.97 5.52 21.94
CA PRO A 291 9.82 5.80 21.10
C PRO A 291 10.22 6.56 19.83
N ASP A 292 9.43 6.39 18.77
CA ASP A 292 9.62 7.17 17.53
C ASP A 292 8.94 8.53 17.63
N PHE A 293 7.71 8.54 18.15
CA PHE A 293 6.92 9.75 18.33
C PHE A 293 6.31 9.82 19.73
N LEU A 294 6.19 11.03 20.25
CA LEU A 294 5.44 11.33 21.46
C LEU A 294 4.24 12.20 21.06
N TYR A 295 3.03 11.72 21.32
CA TYR A 295 1.81 12.50 21.18
C TYR A 295 1.22 12.77 22.57
N ILE A 296 0.96 14.04 22.86
CA ILE A 296 0.36 14.48 24.11
C ILE A 296 -0.95 15.17 23.77
N LYS A 297 -2.00 14.81 24.49
CA LYS A 297 -3.32 15.40 24.35
C LYS A 297 -3.94 15.61 25.72
N ASN A 298 -4.03 16.88 26.13
CA ASN A 298 -4.47 17.24 27.48
C ASN A 298 -3.67 16.48 28.55
N MET A 299 -4.25 15.43 29.15
CA MET A 299 -3.62 14.62 30.20
C MET A 299 -3.11 13.27 29.71
N ASP A 300 -3.36 12.94 28.44
CA ASP A 300 -3.08 11.65 27.85
C ASP A 300 -1.78 11.70 27.02
N PHE A 301 -0.88 10.77 27.30
CA PHE A 301 0.44 10.67 26.71
C PHE A 301 0.52 9.35 25.94
N PHE A 302 0.88 9.42 24.67
CA PHE A 302 1.03 8.27 23.79
C PHE A 302 2.46 8.20 23.30
N LEU A 303 3.12 7.07 23.58
CA LEU A 303 4.43 6.74 23.02
C LEU A 303 4.22 5.82 21.83
N ILE A 304 4.42 6.35 20.62
CA ILE A 304 4.27 5.61 19.37
C ILE A 304 5.63 5.02 19.01
N ILE A 305 5.68 3.70 18.86
CA ILE A 305 6.91 2.92 18.68
C ILE A 305 6.74 2.07 17.42
N ILE A 306 7.67 2.20 16.49
CA ILE A 306 7.78 1.31 15.33
C ILE A 306 8.72 0.16 15.72
N ALA A 307 8.22 -1.07 15.66
CA ALA A 307 9.01 -2.23 16.03
C ALA A 307 10.24 -2.39 15.12
N SER A 308 11.32 -2.94 15.68
CA SER A 308 12.53 -3.29 14.93
C SER A 308 12.31 -4.59 14.16
N ASN A 309 12.97 -4.72 13.02
CA ASN A 309 13.03 -5.97 12.26
C ASN A 309 13.77 -7.06 13.06
N ASN A 310 14.65 -6.68 14.00
CA ASN A 310 15.35 -7.63 14.85
C ASN A 310 14.51 -8.01 16.07
N HIS A 311 14.02 -9.26 16.09
CA HIS A 311 13.19 -9.79 17.17
C HIS A 311 13.82 -9.66 18.56
N TRP A 312 15.14 -9.84 18.69
CA TRP A 312 15.85 -9.70 19.97
C TRP A 312 15.83 -8.28 20.54
N LEU A 313 15.68 -7.27 19.67
CA LEU A 313 15.71 -5.86 20.07
C LEU A 313 14.30 -5.32 20.40
N ARG A 314 13.23 -5.99 19.96
CA ARG A 314 11.85 -5.54 20.17
C ARG A 314 11.51 -5.37 21.66
N ASN A 315 11.92 -6.33 22.50
CA ASN A 315 11.71 -6.27 23.95
C ASN A 315 12.44 -5.10 24.62
N ARG A 316 13.51 -4.59 24.00
CA ARG A 316 14.27 -3.43 24.51
C ARG A 316 13.70 -2.09 24.04
N GLN A 317 12.94 -2.07 22.94
CA GLN A 317 12.33 -0.84 22.41
C GLN A 317 11.19 -0.33 23.28
N VAL A 318 10.39 -1.25 23.86
CA VAL A 318 9.24 -0.89 24.69
C VAL A 318 9.74 -0.33 26.03
N PRO A 319 9.37 0.92 26.39
CA PRO A 319 9.79 1.51 27.65
C PRO A 319 9.26 0.74 28.86
N HIS A 320 10.11 0.53 29.85
CA HIS A 320 9.71 -0.10 31.11
C HIS A 320 8.78 0.83 31.92
N LYS A 321 7.91 0.27 32.76
CA LYS A 321 6.96 1.02 33.63
C LYS A 321 7.60 2.21 34.37
N LYS A 322 8.76 1.99 35.01
CA LYS A 322 9.54 3.05 35.69
C LYS A 322 9.95 4.21 34.75
N GLN A 323 10.24 3.92 33.48
CA GLN A 323 10.53 4.96 32.49
C GLN A 323 9.26 5.73 32.12
N LEU A 324 8.13 5.04 31.97
CA LEU A 324 6.82 5.67 31.71
C LEU A 324 6.42 6.62 32.85
N GLU A 325 6.53 6.19 34.11
CA GLU A 325 6.32 7.05 35.30
C GLU A 325 7.24 8.27 35.27
N GLY A 326 8.52 8.07 34.92
CA GLY A 326 9.49 9.15 34.77
C GLY A 326 9.15 10.13 33.64
N ILE A 327 8.64 9.65 32.50
CA ILE A 327 8.18 10.48 31.38
C ILE A 327 6.94 11.25 31.79
N ALA A 328 5.93 10.59 32.36
CA ALA A 328 4.68 11.21 32.79
C ALA A 328 4.93 12.30 33.86
N ARG A 329 5.84 12.07 34.81
CA ARG A 329 6.21 13.06 35.84
C ARG A 329 6.91 14.28 35.24
N ARG A 330 7.81 14.07 34.28
CA ARG A 330 8.45 15.18 33.53
C ARG A 330 7.44 15.94 32.68
N GLY A 331 6.53 15.23 32.03
CA GLY A 331 5.42 15.81 31.29
C GLY A 331 4.54 16.70 32.17
N SER A 332 4.16 16.20 33.35
CA SER A 332 3.44 16.97 34.36
C SER A 332 4.14 18.28 34.72
N PHE A 333 5.45 18.23 35.00
CA PHE A 333 6.22 19.43 35.32
C PHE A 333 6.29 20.44 34.17
N VAL A 334 6.51 19.97 32.94
CA VAL A 334 6.68 20.83 31.77
C VAL A 334 5.35 21.45 31.32
N PHE A 335 4.28 20.66 31.32
CA PHE A 335 2.97 21.08 30.82
C PHE A 335 2.03 21.61 31.91
N GLY A 336 2.47 21.63 33.16
CA GLY A 336 1.67 22.09 34.31
C GLY A 336 0.43 21.24 34.55
N ILE A 337 0.50 19.95 34.22
CA ILE A 337 -0.61 19.00 34.40
C ILE A 337 -0.52 18.39 35.81
N PRO A 338 -1.61 18.32 36.60
CA PRO A 338 -1.61 17.61 37.88
C PRO A 338 -1.19 16.14 37.72
N MET A 339 -0.23 15.68 38.55
CA MET A 339 0.36 14.33 38.40
C MET A 339 -0.69 13.21 38.51
N ASP A 340 -1.66 13.37 39.39
CA ASP A 340 -2.78 12.46 39.65
C ASP A 340 -3.72 12.24 38.45
N LYS A 341 -3.56 13.05 37.39
CA LYS A 341 -4.42 13.00 36.20
C LYS A 341 -3.69 12.56 34.94
N VAL A 342 -2.36 12.40 34.99
CA VAL A 342 -1.60 12.02 33.80
C VAL A 342 -1.78 10.54 33.54
N ARG A 343 -2.16 10.21 32.30
CA ARG A 343 -2.22 8.83 31.82
C ARG A 343 -1.24 8.66 30.68
N ILE A 344 -0.45 7.59 30.70
CA ILE A 344 0.53 7.29 29.65
C ILE A 344 0.33 5.87 29.12
N LYS A 345 0.43 5.71 27.79
CA LYS A 345 0.26 4.42 27.12
C LYS A 345 1.23 4.27 25.95
N ASN A 346 1.69 3.04 25.73
CA ASN A 346 2.49 2.66 24.56
C ASN A 346 1.57 2.26 23.40
N ILE A 347 1.94 2.65 22.18
CA ILE A 347 1.34 2.17 20.94
C ILE A 347 2.46 1.52 20.12
N LEU A 348 2.43 0.20 19.99
CA LEU A 348 3.41 -0.54 19.21
C LEU A 348 2.87 -0.80 17.80
N LEU A 349 3.66 -0.46 16.78
CA LEU A 349 3.34 -0.61 15.36
C LEU A 349 4.29 -1.61 14.68
N PRO A 350 3.88 -2.27 13.56
CA PRO A 350 4.70 -3.28 12.90
C PRO A 350 5.97 -2.68 12.28
N PRO A 351 6.98 -3.50 11.98
CA PRO A 351 8.31 -2.99 11.60
C PRO A 351 8.39 -2.40 10.18
N ASP A 352 7.84 -3.10 9.18
CA ASP A 352 8.06 -2.78 7.76
C ASP A 352 6.81 -2.29 7.03
N TYR A 353 5.63 -2.45 7.64
CA TYR A 353 4.33 -2.01 7.13
C TYR A 353 3.42 -1.59 8.29
N LEU A 354 2.22 -1.11 7.99
CA LEU A 354 1.21 -0.73 8.97
C LEU A 354 -0.11 -1.45 8.67
N ASP A 355 -0.45 -2.49 9.41
CA ASP A 355 -1.71 -3.21 9.21
C ASP A 355 -2.94 -2.36 9.56
N ASN A 356 -4.11 -2.78 9.06
CA ASN A 356 -5.37 -2.07 9.25
C ASN A 356 -5.74 -1.91 10.73
N ALA A 357 -5.51 -2.94 11.56
CA ALA A 357 -5.85 -2.87 12.98
C ALA A 357 -4.95 -1.85 13.72
N SER A 358 -3.65 -1.83 13.41
CA SER A 358 -2.73 -0.82 13.94
C SER A 358 -3.05 0.60 13.47
N LEU A 359 -3.41 0.78 12.19
CA LEU A 359 -3.84 2.08 11.65
C LEU A 359 -5.12 2.58 12.32
N LEU A 360 -6.14 1.71 12.48
CA LEU A 360 -7.38 2.06 13.18
C LEU A 360 -7.13 2.38 14.64
N ARG A 361 -6.28 1.60 15.33
CA ARG A 361 -5.87 1.87 16.72
C ARG A 361 -5.21 3.25 16.82
N LEU A 362 -4.31 3.58 15.90
CA LEU A 362 -3.64 4.88 15.87
C LEU A 362 -4.62 6.03 15.63
N ILE A 363 -5.50 5.92 14.63
CA ILE A 363 -6.50 6.97 14.32
C ILE A 363 -7.44 7.18 15.51
N ASN A 364 -7.91 6.09 16.12
CA ASN A 364 -8.85 6.15 17.24
C ASN A 364 -8.19 6.68 18.52
N ALA A 365 -6.95 6.29 18.83
CA ALA A 365 -6.25 6.70 20.05
C ALA A 365 -5.66 8.12 19.95
N VAL A 366 -5.03 8.44 18.83
CA VAL A 366 -4.29 9.70 18.65
C VAL A 366 -5.22 10.79 18.13
N VAL A 367 -5.94 10.51 17.04
CA VAL A 367 -6.67 11.57 16.32
C VAL A 367 -8.10 11.74 16.87
N GLU A 368 -8.73 10.67 17.36
CA GLU A 368 -10.10 10.66 17.92
C GLU A 368 -11.10 11.41 17.04
N LEU A 369 -11.30 10.90 15.82
CA LEU A 369 -12.28 11.46 14.89
C LEU A 369 -13.57 10.63 14.91
N PRO A 370 -14.76 11.26 14.85
CA PRO A 370 -16.00 10.55 14.52
C PRO A 370 -15.87 9.85 13.17
N MET A 371 -16.51 8.69 12.99
CA MET A 371 -16.43 7.90 11.75
C MET A 371 -16.75 8.70 10.49
N GLU A 372 -17.69 9.65 10.54
CA GLU A 372 -18.03 10.50 9.40
C GLU A 372 -16.87 11.42 8.98
N LYS A 373 -16.17 12.01 9.96
CA LYS A 373 -14.99 12.82 9.69
C LYS A 373 -13.83 11.95 9.22
N GLN A 374 -13.67 10.75 9.78
CA GLN A 374 -12.66 9.79 9.30
C GLN A 374 -12.87 9.45 7.82
N LYS A 375 -14.10 9.15 7.41
CA LYS A 375 -14.43 8.87 5.99
C LYS A 375 -14.13 10.05 5.06
N LYS A 376 -14.25 11.28 5.56
CA LYS A 376 -13.95 12.49 4.78
C LYS A 376 -12.44 12.74 4.65
N LEU A 377 -11.69 12.63 5.75
CA LEU A 377 -10.25 12.93 5.77
C LEU A 377 -9.40 11.75 5.23
N ILE A 378 -9.86 10.52 5.42
CA ILE A 378 -9.16 9.29 5.03
C ILE A 378 -10.12 8.40 4.21
N PRO A 379 -10.53 8.82 3.00
CA PRO A 379 -11.52 8.10 2.20
C PRO A 379 -11.07 6.68 1.82
N TRP A 380 -9.75 6.47 1.67
CA TRP A 380 -9.15 5.19 1.31
C TRP A 380 -9.10 4.19 2.46
N LEU A 381 -9.35 4.58 3.72
CA LEU A 381 -9.29 3.69 4.88
C LEU A 381 -10.24 2.49 4.75
N SER A 382 -11.41 2.70 4.12
CA SER A 382 -12.39 1.63 3.87
C SER A 382 -11.91 0.55 2.88
N LEU A 383 -10.93 0.88 2.04
CA LEU A 383 -10.31 -0.02 1.07
C LEU A 383 -9.03 -0.66 1.60
N TYR A 384 -8.60 -0.28 2.81
CA TYR A 384 -7.34 -0.72 3.42
C TYR A 384 -7.56 -2.01 4.23
N ASP A 385 -7.25 -3.16 3.63
CA ASP A 385 -7.38 -4.49 4.28
C ASP A 385 -6.02 -5.19 4.48
N LYS A 386 -4.94 -4.42 4.68
CA LYS A 386 -3.64 -5.02 5.02
C LYS A 386 -3.74 -5.69 6.38
N LYS A 387 -3.42 -6.99 6.43
CA LYS A 387 -3.36 -7.79 7.66
C LYS A 387 -1.92 -7.96 8.09
N LEU A 388 -1.74 -8.32 9.36
CA LEU A 388 -0.44 -8.73 9.86
C LEU A 388 0.00 -10.01 9.15
N ASP A 389 1.26 -10.02 8.71
CA ASP A 389 1.83 -11.18 8.05
C ASP A 389 1.97 -12.34 9.06
N PRO A 390 1.59 -13.57 8.71
CA PRO A 390 1.59 -14.70 9.65
C PRO A 390 3.00 -15.10 10.12
N ASN A 391 4.05 -14.63 9.42
CA ASN A 391 5.44 -14.88 9.80
C ASN A 391 5.91 -13.98 10.95
N ASP A 392 5.17 -12.91 11.29
CA ASP A 392 5.50 -11.95 12.36
C ASP A 392 4.91 -12.37 13.72
N VAL A 393 5.03 -13.66 14.08
CA VAL A 393 4.43 -14.22 15.31
C VAL A 393 4.94 -13.49 16.57
N ASP A 394 6.25 -13.29 16.69
CA ASP A 394 6.85 -12.64 17.86
C ASP A 394 6.36 -11.18 18.02
N TYR A 395 6.13 -10.48 16.91
CA TYR A 395 5.56 -9.14 16.96
C TYR A 395 4.09 -9.21 17.37
N SER A 396 3.32 -10.17 16.84
CA SER A 396 1.91 -10.35 17.18
C SER A 396 1.72 -10.53 18.70
N GLU A 397 2.50 -11.42 19.33
CA GLU A 397 2.44 -11.67 20.76
C GLU A 397 2.80 -10.43 21.60
N LEU A 398 3.90 -9.76 21.25
CA LEU A 398 4.32 -8.54 21.93
C LEU A 398 3.30 -7.41 21.75
N SER A 399 2.76 -7.26 20.54
CA SER A 399 1.78 -6.22 20.21
C SER A 399 0.47 -6.42 20.97
N THR A 400 0.04 -7.66 21.17
CA THR A 400 -1.15 -7.98 21.97
C THR A 400 -0.92 -7.53 23.40
N THR A 401 0.21 -7.92 24.00
CA THR A 401 0.55 -7.57 25.39
C THR A 401 0.66 -6.06 25.60
N VAL A 402 1.34 -5.34 24.70
CA VAL A 402 1.62 -3.90 24.85
C VAL A 402 0.39 -3.04 24.53
N ASN A 403 -0.38 -3.39 23.50
CA ASN A 403 -1.50 -2.56 23.06
C ASN A 403 -2.77 -2.77 23.93
N GLU A 404 -2.93 -3.95 24.52
CA GLU A 404 -4.00 -4.25 25.47
C GLU A 404 -3.68 -3.79 26.90
N GLU A 405 -2.44 -3.38 27.17
CA GLU A 405 -2.05 -2.84 28.47
C GLU A 405 -2.91 -1.63 28.84
N GLU A 406 -3.40 -1.63 30.08
CA GLU A 406 -4.19 -0.53 30.64
C GLU A 406 -3.36 0.76 30.73
N TRP A 407 -4.06 1.89 30.78
CA TRP A 407 -3.41 3.18 30.98
C TRP A 407 -2.61 3.21 32.27
N LEU A 408 -1.32 3.51 32.17
CA LEU A 408 -0.52 3.78 33.35
C LEU A 408 -0.89 5.16 33.88
N THR A 409 -1.46 5.20 35.08
CA THR A 409 -1.79 6.43 35.81
C THR A 409 -0.74 6.65 36.90
N LEU A 410 -0.30 7.90 37.07
CA LEU A 410 0.68 8.30 38.09
C LEU A 410 0.08 8.43 39.49
#